data_AF-A0A7P0TB68-F1
#
_entry.id   AF-A0A7P0TB68-F1
#
_cell.length_a   1.000
_cell.length_b   1.000
_cell.length_c   1.000
_cell.angle_alpha   90.00
_cell.angle_beta   90.00
_cell.angle_gamma   90.00
#
_symmetry.space_group_name_H-M   'P 1'
#
loop_
_entity.id
_entity.type
_entity.pdbx_description
1 polymer ?
#
loop_
_entity_poly.entity_id
_entity_poly.type
_entity_poly.pdbx_seq_one_letter_code
_entity_poly.pdbx_strand_id
1 'polypeptide(L)'
;MSGCGLFLRTTAAARACRGLVVSTANRRLLRTSPPVRAFAKELFLGKIKKKEVFPFPEVSQDELNEINQFLGPVEKFFTEEVDSRKIDQEGKIPDETLEKLKSLGLFGLQVPEEYGGLGFSNTMYSRLGEIISMDGSITVTLAAHQAIGLKGIILAGTEEQKAKYLPKLASGEHIAAFCLTEPASGSDAASIRSRATLSEDKKHYILNGSKSQGPCMSGLRSDWQLELDGQRQS
;
A
#
# COMPACT_ATOMS: atom_id res chain seq x y z
N MET A 1 -25.85 -24.17 41.90
CA MET A 1 -25.02 -24.93 40.95
C MET A 1 -25.62 -24.79 39.57
N SER A 2 -24.80 -24.40 38.58
CA SER A 2 -24.99 -24.48 37.11
C SER A 2 -26.29 -23.96 36.48
N GLY A 3 -26.31 -23.28 35.34
CA GLY A 3 -25.33 -22.96 34.30
C GLY A 3 -26.13 -22.25 33.19
N CYS A 4 -25.70 -21.08 32.73
CA CYS A 4 -25.00 -20.88 31.46
C CYS A 4 -25.78 -21.40 30.22
N GLY A 5 -26.35 -20.46 29.46
CA GLY A 5 -27.04 -20.67 28.19
C GLY A 5 -26.99 -19.39 27.36
N LEU A 6 -25.76 -18.96 27.05
CA LEU A 6 -25.44 -17.90 26.11
C LEU A 6 -25.50 -18.49 24.70
N PHE A 7 -26.23 -17.89 23.76
CA PHE A 7 -25.81 -17.66 22.35
C PHE A 7 -26.97 -17.08 21.52
N LEU A 8 -26.60 -16.23 20.55
CA LEU A 8 -27.39 -15.68 19.44
C LEU A 8 -28.18 -14.39 19.69
N ARG A 9 -27.48 -13.25 19.86
CA ARG A 9 -27.92 -11.94 19.33
C ARG A 9 -26.73 -10.99 19.09
N THR A 10 -26.12 -11.02 17.91
CA THR A 10 -25.30 -9.91 17.40
C THR A 10 -25.02 -10.06 15.90
N THR A 11 -25.92 -9.60 15.03
CA THR A 11 -25.62 -9.39 13.59
C THR A 11 -26.26 -8.12 13.02
N ALA A 12 -26.54 -7.11 13.85
CA ALA A 12 -27.18 -5.87 13.39
C ALA A 12 -26.22 -4.68 13.13
N ALA A 13 -24.98 -4.70 13.64
CA ALA A 13 -24.09 -3.54 13.57
C ALA A 13 -23.21 -3.46 12.30
N ALA A 14 -22.98 -4.57 11.60
CA ALA A 14 -22.06 -4.61 10.44
C ALA A 14 -22.68 -4.11 9.12
N ARG A 15 -23.95 -3.66 9.13
CA ARG A 15 -24.72 -3.32 7.92
C ARG A 15 -24.85 -1.81 7.66
N ALA A 16 -24.41 -0.96 8.58
CA ALA A 16 -24.70 0.48 8.54
C ALA A 16 -23.72 1.33 7.70
N CYS A 17 -22.53 0.82 7.32
CA CYS A 17 -21.54 1.60 6.55
C CYS A 17 -21.51 1.29 5.04
N ARG A 18 -22.41 0.45 4.50
CA ARG A 18 -22.40 0.06 3.08
C ARG A 18 -23.21 0.96 2.14
N GLY A 19 -23.85 2.00 2.65
CA GLY A 19 -24.80 2.80 1.88
C GLY A 19 -24.35 4.24 1.73
N LEU A 20 -23.26 4.50 0.99
CA LEU A 20 -22.89 5.83 0.49
C LEU A 20 -21.71 5.72 -0.50
N VAL A 21 -21.90 5.00 -1.62
CA VAL A 21 -21.00 5.14 -2.77
C VAL A 21 -21.89 5.20 -4.01
N VAL A 22 -22.22 6.41 -4.42
CA VAL A 22 -22.76 6.67 -5.76
C VAL A 22 -21.56 6.52 -6.71
N SER A 23 -21.52 5.40 -7.43
CA SER A 23 -20.50 5.12 -8.43
C SER A 23 -20.66 6.08 -9.62
N THR A 24 -19.83 7.12 -9.67
CA THR A 24 -19.44 7.78 -10.91
C THR A 24 -18.07 7.24 -11.27
N ALA A 25 -18.02 6.08 -11.92
CA ALA A 25 -16.79 5.42 -12.34
C ALA A 25 -16.02 6.27 -13.37
N ASN A 26 -15.24 7.24 -12.90
CA ASN A 26 -14.27 7.95 -13.70
C ASN A 26 -12.93 7.25 -13.51
N ARG A 27 -12.65 6.28 -14.39
CA ARG A 27 -11.45 5.43 -14.35
C ARG A 27 -10.19 6.31 -14.34
N ARG A 28 -9.54 6.49 -13.17
CA ARG A 28 -8.24 7.19 -13.05
C ARG A 28 -7.14 6.28 -13.63
N LEU A 29 -7.05 6.25 -14.96
CA LEU A 29 -5.98 5.55 -15.68
C LEU A 29 -4.63 6.14 -15.27
N LEU A 30 -3.64 5.28 -14.97
CA LEU A 30 -2.24 5.68 -14.85
C LEU A 30 -1.81 6.32 -16.18
N ARG A 31 -1.82 7.66 -16.22
CA ARG A 31 -1.59 8.43 -17.43
C ARG A 31 -0.09 8.72 -17.54
N THR A 32 0.64 7.90 -18.28
CA THR A 32 2.02 8.23 -18.68
C THR A 32 1.96 9.15 -19.89
N SER A 33 2.07 10.46 -19.66
CA SER A 33 2.32 11.42 -20.75
C SER A 33 3.64 11.08 -21.47
N PRO A 34 3.79 11.39 -22.76
CA PRO A 34 5.06 11.24 -23.46
C PRO A 34 6.18 11.96 -22.68
N PRO A 35 7.42 11.43 -22.68
CA PRO A 35 8.48 11.94 -21.83
C PRO A 35 8.84 13.38 -22.22
N VAL A 36 8.27 14.34 -21.49
CA VAL A 36 8.76 15.72 -21.50
C VAL A 36 10.07 15.73 -20.72
N ARG A 37 11.12 16.35 -21.26
CA ARG A 37 12.38 16.49 -20.54
C ARG A 37 12.14 17.30 -19.27
N ALA A 38 12.21 16.61 -18.13
CA ALA A 38 11.94 17.16 -16.80
C ALA A 38 12.75 18.42 -16.52
N PHE A 39 12.13 19.37 -15.82
CA PHE A 39 12.72 20.63 -15.35
C PHE A 39 14.14 20.44 -14.78
N ALA A 40 14.32 19.45 -13.90
CA ALA A 40 15.61 19.15 -13.28
C ALA A 40 16.71 18.85 -14.32
N LYS A 41 16.39 18.11 -15.40
CA LYS A 41 17.35 17.79 -16.47
C LYS A 41 17.72 19.02 -17.29
N GLU A 42 16.77 19.93 -17.49
CA GLU A 42 16.98 21.15 -18.29
C GLU A 42 17.84 22.18 -17.53
N LEU A 43 17.79 22.19 -16.20
CA LEU A 43 18.69 23.02 -15.39
C LEU A 43 20.17 22.72 -15.67
N PHE A 44 20.55 21.44 -15.81
CA PHE A 44 21.92 21.06 -16.19
C PHE A 44 22.32 21.52 -17.59
N LEU A 45 21.35 21.83 -18.45
CA LEU A 45 21.56 22.38 -19.79
C LEU A 45 21.44 23.92 -19.81
N GLY A 46 21.39 24.57 -18.65
CA GLY A 46 21.22 26.02 -18.52
C GLY A 46 19.82 26.52 -18.93
N LYS A 47 18.81 25.64 -19.01
CA LYS A 47 17.46 25.96 -19.46
C LYS A 47 16.48 25.93 -18.30
N ILE A 48 15.75 27.03 -18.09
CA ILE A 48 14.72 27.15 -17.06
C ILE A 48 13.34 26.96 -17.69
N LYS A 49 12.78 25.75 -17.60
CA LYS A 49 11.41 25.46 -18.06
C LYS A 49 10.36 25.81 -17.01
N LYS A 50 10.05 27.10 -16.87
CA LYS A 50 9.12 27.60 -15.84
C LYS A 50 7.75 26.90 -15.84
N LYS A 51 7.20 26.55 -17.01
CA LYS A 51 5.85 25.97 -17.13
C LYS A 51 5.65 24.62 -16.44
N GLU A 52 6.72 23.89 -16.12
CA GLU A 52 6.62 22.59 -15.42
C GLU A 52 6.53 22.75 -13.90
N VAL A 53 6.83 23.94 -13.36
CA VAL A 53 6.93 24.20 -11.92
C VAL A 53 6.05 25.40 -11.50
N PHE A 54 5.84 26.34 -12.41
CA PHE A 54 5.14 27.60 -12.16
C PHE A 54 3.97 27.80 -13.13
N PRO A 55 2.79 28.21 -12.63
CA PRO A 55 2.44 28.33 -11.21
C PRO A 55 2.47 26.97 -10.49
N PHE A 56 2.47 26.98 -9.16
CA PHE A 56 2.44 25.73 -8.40
C PHE A 56 1.21 24.92 -8.81
N PRO A 57 1.34 23.61 -9.08
CA PRO A 57 0.21 22.79 -9.52
C PRO A 57 -0.88 22.75 -8.47
N GLU A 58 -2.10 23.08 -8.86
CA GLU A 58 -3.27 23.04 -7.99
C GLU A 58 -4.05 21.73 -8.18
N VAL A 59 -4.68 21.28 -7.09
CA VAL A 59 -5.54 20.08 -7.07
C VAL A 59 -6.96 20.48 -7.44
N SER A 60 -7.69 19.63 -8.16
CA SER A 60 -9.09 19.91 -8.49
C SER A 60 -9.97 19.96 -7.24
N GLN A 61 -11.04 20.76 -7.28
CA GLN A 61 -11.97 20.86 -6.16
C GLN A 61 -12.65 19.52 -5.84
N ASP A 62 -12.93 18.71 -6.86
CA ASP A 62 -13.51 17.37 -6.68
C ASP A 62 -12.57 16.46 -5.89
N GLU A 63 -11.28 16.46 -6.22
CA GLU A 63 -10.27 15.66 -5.50
C GLU A 63 -10.06 16.15 -4.06
N LEU A 64 -10.14 17.47 -3.83
CA LEU A 64 -10.13 18.04 -2.48
C LEU A 64 -11.35 17.62 -1.66
N ASN A 65 -12.53 17.64 -2.26
CA ASN A 65 -13.76 17.22 -1.59
C ASN A 65 -13.74 15.73 -1.26
N GLU A 66 -13.20 14.92 -2.16
CA GLU A 66 -13.03 13.48 -1.99
C GLU A 66 -12.10 13.17 -0.82
N ILE A 67 -10.87 13.73 -0.79
CA ILE A 67 -9.90 13.44 0.28
C ILE A 67 -10.40 13.92 1.66
N ASN A 68 -11.08 15.06 1.73
CA ASN A 68 -11.59 15.62 2.99
C ASN A 68 -12.58 14.71 3.70
N GLN A 69 -13.29 13.83 2.98
CA GLN A 69 -14.17 12.83 3.58
C GLN A 69 -13.41 11.76 4.38
N PHE A 70 -12.15 11.50 4.01
CA PHE A 70 -11.29 10.53 4.69
C PHE A 70 -10.45 11.17 5.81
N LEU A 71 -10.09 12.46 5.70
CA LEU A 71 -9.21 13.12 6.68
C LEU A 71 -9.80 13.08 8.10
N GLY A 72 -11.06 13.48 8.28
CA GLY A 72 -11.68 13.60 9.60
C GLY A 72 -11.71 12.28 10.40
N PRO A 73 -12.22 11.16 9.84
CA PRO A 73 -12.21 9.87 10.53
C PRO A 73 -10.80 9.36 10.85
N VAL A 74 -9.84 9.54 9.94
CA VAL A 74 -8.46 9.08 10.13
C VAL A 74 -7.75 9.94 11.18
N GLU A 75 -7.85 11.25 11.10
CA GLU A 75 -7.29 12.18 12.09
C GLU A 75 -7.83 11.89 13.50
N LYS A 76 -9.14 11.68 13.62
CA LYS A 76 -9.76 11.29 14.88
C LYS A 76 -9.18 9.98 15.43
N PHE A 77 -9.02 8.97 14.59
CA PHE A 77 -8.44 7.69 15.00
C PHE A 77 -7.00 7.86 15.52
N PHE A 78 -6.15 8.60 14.80
CA PHE A 78 -4.76 8.83 15.21
C PHE A 78 -4.63 9.71 16.46
N THR A 79 -5.57 10.63 16.70
CA THR A 79 -5.53 11.54 17.86
C THR A 79 -6.15 10.94 19.12
N GLU A 80 -7.20 10.12 19.00
CA GLU A 80 -7.96 9.60 20.15
C GLU A 80 -7.67 8.14 20.48
N GLU A 81 -7.31 7.30 19.51
CA GLU A 81 -7.20 5.84 19.70
C GLU A 81 -5.76 5.30 19.60
N VAL A 82 -4.86 5.97 18.87
CA VAL A 82 -3.48 5.49 18.67
C VAL A 82 -2.59 5.90 19.85
N ASP A 83 -2.01 4.91 20.53
CA ASP A 83 -0.98 5.11 21.55
C ASP A 83 0.42 4.84 20.98
N SER A 84 1.03 5.88 20.40
CA SER A 84 2.37 5.80 19.80
C SER A 84 3.47 5.44 20.79
N ARG A 85 3.34 5.85 22.05
CA ARG A 85 4.33 5.51 23.09
C ARG A 85 4.30 4.01 23.36
N LYS A 86 3.11 3.42 23.48
CA LYS A 86 2.97 1.98 23.67
C LYS A 86 3.55 1.20 22.49
N ILE A 87 3.25 1.62 21.26
CA ILE A 87 3.79 1.00 20.04
C ILE A 87 5.32 0.98 20.05
N ASP A 88 5.95 2.11 20.39
CA ASP A 88 7.41 2.23 20.46
C ASP A 88 8.01 1.35 21.57
N GLN A 89 7.43 1.38 22.77
CA GLN A 89 7.92 0.60 23.92
C GLN A 89 7.79 -0.91 23.72
N GLU A 90 6.69 -1.36 23.12
CA GLU A 90 6.42 -2.77 22.87
C GLU A 90 7.07 -3.27 21.56
N GLY A 91 7.50 -2.36 20.69
CA GLY A 91 8.04 -2.70 19.37
C GLY A 91 7.03 -3.40 18.46
N LYS A 92 5.73 -3.23 18.72
CA LYS A 92 4.63 -3.89 18.00
C LYS A 92 3.43 -2.94 17.91
N ILE A 93 2.79 -2.91 16.74
CA ILE A 93 1.48 -2.28 16.58
C ILE A 93 0.41 -3.24 17.15
N PRO A 94 -0.43 -2.80 18.11
CA PRO A 94 -1.49 -3.63 18.66
C PRO A 94 -2.44 -4.17 17.58
N ASP A 95 -2.94 -5.38 17.80
CA ASP A 95 -3.79 -6.05 16.82
C ASP A 95 -5.11 -5.27 16.63
N GLU A 96 -5.65 -4.64 17.68
CA GLU A 96 -6.82 -3.76 17.57
C GLU A 96 -6.57 -2.54 16.67
N THR A 97 -5.38 -1.94 16.77
CA THR A 97 -4.98 -0.80 15.93
C THR A 97 -4.87 -1.24 14.47
N LEU A 98 -4.28 -2.41 14.21
CA LEU A 98 -4.17 -2.95 12.85
C LEU A 98 -5.52 -3.25 12.22
N GLU A 99 -6.44 -3.88 12.96
CA GLU A 99 -7.79 -4.14 12.46
C GLU A 99 -8.54 -2.83 12.17
N LYS A 100 -8.34 -1.80 12.99
CA LYS A 100 -8.92 -0.48 12.73
C LYS A 100 -8.32 0.17 11.47
N LEU A 101 -7.01 0.10 11.27
CA LEU A 101 -6.33 0.55 10.04
C LEU A 101 -6.88 -0.15 8.78
N LYS A 102 -7.10 -1.48 8.85
CA LYS A 102 -7.73 -2.27 7.78
C LYS A 102 -9.17 -1.82 7.51
N SER A 103 -9.97 -1.63 8.57
CA SER A 103 -11.37 -1.20 8.44
C SER A 103 -11.53 0.20 7.84
N LEU A 104 -10.53 1.07 8.02
CA LEU A 104 -10.46 2.41 7.41
C LEU A 104 -9.95 2.37 5.95
N GLY A 105 -9.56 1.20 5.43
CA GLY A 105 -9.07 1.02 4.06
C GLY A 105 -7.63 1.49 3.84
N LEU A 106 -6.85 1.71 4.91
CA LEU A 106 -5.53 2.36 4.80
C LEU A 106 -4.44 1.49 4.16
N PHE A 107 -4.70 0.19 3.98
CA PHE A 107 -3.83 -0.72 3.22
C PHE A 107 -4.04 -0.60 1.70
N GLY A 108 -5.19 -0.09 1.26
CA GLY A 108 -5.61 -0.06 -0.15
C GLY A 108 -5.71 1.32 -0.77
N LEU A 109 -5.03 2.35 -0.23
CA LEU A 109 -5.25 3.75 -0.65
C LEU A 109 -5.11 3.94 -2.16
N GLN A 110 -4.01 3.44 -2.75
CA GLN A 110 -3.72 3.60 -4.18
C GLN A 110 -4.10 2.37 -5.03
N VAL A 111 -4.70 1.34 -4.43
CA VAL A 111 -5.19 0.18 -5.18
C VAL A 111 -6.45 0.64 -5.96
N PRO A 112 -6.60 0.31 -7.26
CA PRO A 112 -7.79 0.69 -8.00
C PRO A 112 -9.08 0.14 -7.37
N GLU A 113 -10.18 0.90 -7.47
CA GLU A 113 -11.48 0.53 -6.90
C GLU A 113 -12.00 -0.82 -7.43
N GLU A 114 -11.74 -1.15 -8.69
CA GLU A 114 -12.13 -2.43 -9.30
C GLU A 114 -11.49 -3.65 -8.61
N TYR A 115 -10.38 -3.41 -7.89
CA TYR A 115 -9.69 -4.39 -7.06
C TYR A 115 -9.93 -4.18 -5.56
N GLY A 116 -10.92 -3.39 -5.17
CA GLY A 116 -11.32 -3.18 -3.78
C GLY A 116 -10.49 -2.16 -2.98
N GLY A 117 -9.70 -1.33 -3.65
CA GLY A 117 -9.01 -0.19 -3.03
C GLY A 117 -9.79 1.12 -3.08
N LEU A 118 -9.13 2.21 -2.70
CA LEU A 118 -9.71 3.56 -2.69
C LEU A 118 -9.36 4.40 -3.94
N GLY A 119 -8.48 3.92 -4.82
CA GLY A 119 -8.17 4.60 -6.08
C GLY A 119 -7.49 5.98 -5.95
N PHE A 120 -6.83 6.27 -4.82
CA PHE A 120 -6.27 7.59 -4.53
C PHE A 120 -5.19 8.01 -5.54
N SER A 121 -5.22 9.29 -5.90
CA SER A 121 -4.12 9.95 -6.59
C SER A 121 -2.86 10.00 -5.71
N ASN A 122 -1.70 10.32 -6.30
CA ASN A 122 -0.48 10.56 -5.52
C ASN A 122 -0.63 11.76 -4.57
N THR A 123 -1.44 12.76 -4.92
CA THR A 123 -1.67 13.93 -4.08
C THR A 123 -2.56 13.59 -2.89
N MET A 124 -3.66 12.85 -3.12
CA MET A 124 -4.53 12.33 -2.06
C MET A 124 -3.75 11.43 -1.09
N TYR A 125 -2.93 10.52 -1.64
CA TYR A 125 -2.05 9.66 -0.86
C TYR A 125 -1.07 10.48 0.01
N SER A 126 -0.42 11.50 -0.57
CA SER A 126 0.49 12.38 0.17
C SER A 126 -0.23 13.13 1.30
N ARG A 127 -1.41 13.67 1.03
CA ARG A 127 -2.18 14.42 2.03
C ARG A 127 -2.62 13.56 3.20
N LEU A 128 -3.06 12.32 2.95
CA LEU A 128 -3.38 11.39 4.05
C LEU A 128 -2.11 10.92 4.79
N GLY A 129 -1.00 10.78 4.06
CA GLY A 129 0.31 10.47 4.63
C GLY A 129 0.76 11.48 5.69
N GLU A 130 0.41 12.77 5.54
CA GLU A 130 0.69 13.80 6.55
C GLU A 130 -0.02 13.50 7.89
N ILE A 131 -1.24 12.98 7.87
CA ILE A 131 -1.98 12.60 9.08
C ILE A 131 -1.42 11.31 9.66
N ILE A 132 -1.20 10.30 8.81
CA ILE A 132 -0.68 8.99 9.23
C ILE A 132 0.71 9.15 9.90
N SER A 133 1.48 10.16 9.49
CA SER A 133 2.80 10.50 10.04
C SER A 133 2.82 10.88 11.52
N MET A 134 1.67 11.04 12.17
CA MET A 134 1.57 11.15 13.63
C MET A 134 2.19 9.95 14.37
N ASP A 135 2.16 8.76 13.75
CA ASP A 135 2.86 7.57 14.26
C ASP A 135 3.84 7.01 13.21
N GLY A 136 5.14 7.00 13.55
CA GLY A 136 6.19 6.57 12.63
C GLY A 136 6.13 5.08 12.30
N SER A 137 5.77 4.22 13.27
CA SER A 137 5.72 2.76 13.10
C SER A 137 4.58 2.35 12.17
N ILE A 138 3.39 2.94 12.35
CA ILE A 138 2.24 2.76 11.48
C ILE A 138 2.54 3.30 10.08
N THR A 139 3.11 4.51 9.98
CA THR A 139 3.49 5.13 8.70
C THR A 139 4.39 4.22 7.89
N VAL A 140 5.45 3.72 8.53
CA VAL A 140 6.42 2.83 7.89
C VAL A 140 5.77 1.52 7.48
N THR A 141 4.93 0.92 8.32
CA THR A 141 4.22 -0.34 8.02
C THR A 141 3.32 -0.18 6.79
N LEU A 142 2.51 0.87 6.76
CA LEU A 142 1.60 1.16 5.64
C LEU A 142 2.38 1.52 4.37
N ALA A 143 3.45 2.30 4.46
CA ALA A 143 4.29 2.67 3.33
C ALA A 143 5.03 1.45 2.75
N ALA A 144 5.59 0.59 3.60
CA ALA A 144 6.24 -0.64 3.16
C ALA A 144 5.26 -1.54 2.39
N HIS A 145 4.03 -1.65 2.88
CA HIS A 145 2.97 -2.39 2.22
C HIS A 145 2.62 -1.81 0.84
N GLN A 146 2.26 -0.52 0.77
CA GLN A 146 1.61 0.03 -0.42
C GLN A 146 2.53 0.82 -1.37
N ALA A 147 3.53 1.53 -0.83
CA ALA A 147 4.41 2.36 -1.63
C ALA A 147 5.45 1.52 -2.39
N ILE A 148 5.87 0.39 -1.80
CA ILE A 148 6.87 -0.50 -2.40
C ILE A 148 6.42 -1.96 -2.53
N GLY A 149 5.73 -2.53 -1.53
CA GLY A 149 5.40 -3.96 -1.49
C GLY A 149 4.48 -4.40 -2.63
N LEU A 150 3.27 -3.83 -2.72
CA LEU A 150 2.31 -4.15 -3.78
C LEU A 150 2.46 -3.29 -5.04
N LYS A 151 3.31 -2.24 -5.00
CA LYS A 151 3.45 -1.25 -6.08
C LYS A 151 3.85 -1.89 -7.41
N GLY A 152 4.70 -2.93 -7.37
CA GLY A 152 5.08 -3.69 -8.56
C GLY A 152 3.88 -4.33 -9.28
N ILE A 153 2.91 -4.85 -8.53
CA ILE A 153 1.68 -5.46 -9.09
C ILE A 153 0.79 -4.39 -9.70
N ILE A 154 0.63 -3.23 -9.05
CA ILE A 154 -0.14 -2.10 -9.61
C ILE A 154 0.46 -1.64 -10.95
N LEU A 155 1.78 -1.42 -11.00
CA LEU A 155 2.44 -0.79 -12.13
C LEU A 155 2.68 -1.76 -13.30
N ALA A 156 3.03 -3.01 -13.01
CA ALA A 156 3.54 -3.96 -14.00
C ALA A 156 2.88 -5.36 -13.95
N GLY A 157 1.92 -5.58 -13.04
CA GLY A 157 1.21 -6.85 -12.96
C GLY A 157 0.31 -7.10 -14.17
N THR A 158 0.16 -8.36 -14.57
CA THR A 158 -0.88 -8.75 -15.52
C THR A 158 -2.27 -8.59 -14.89
N GLU A 159 -3.34 -8.58 -15.69
CA GLU A 159 -4.70 -8.49 -15.15
C GLU A 159 -5.02 -9.69 -14.24
N GLU A 160 -4.51 -10.88 -14.56
CA GLU A 160 -4.64 -12.07 -13.71
C GLU A 160 -3.93 -11.90 -12.36
N GLN A 161 -2.72 -11.35 -12.37
CA GLN A 161 -1.97 -11.07 -11.13
C GLN A 161 -2.68 -10.00 -10.29
N LYS A 162 -3.16 -8.93 -10.92
CA LYS A 162 -3.91 -7.88 -10.23
C LYS A 162 -5.18 -8.42 -9.60
N ALA A 163 -5.99 -9.17 -10.36
CA ALA A 163 -7.22 -9.78 -9.87
C ALA A 163 -6.97 -10.80 -8.74
N LYS A 164 -5.89 -11.58 -8.82
CA LYS A 164 -5.52 -12.58 -7.80
C LYS A 164 -5.06 -11.93 -6.50
N TYR A 165 -4.23 -10.89 -6.56
CA TYR A 165 -3.52 -10.37 -5.39
C TYR A 165 -4.10 -9.09 -4.83
N LEU A 166 -4.43 -8.09 -5.66
CA LEU A 166 -4.78 -6.74 -5.17
C LEU A 166 -5.98 -6.71 -4.20
N PRO A 167 -7.06 -7.51 -4.36
CA PRO A 167 -8.18 -7.49 -3.40
C PRO A 167 -7.79 -7.82 -1.96
N LYS A 168 -6.93 -8.83 -1.78
CA LYS A 168 -6.45 -9.25 -0.44
C LYS A 168 -5.45 -8.27 0.16
N LEU A 169 -4.75 -7.52 -0.70
CA LEU A 169 -3.80 -6.49 -0.28
C LEU A 169 -4.52 -5.22 0.13
N ALA A 170 -5.50 -4.80 -0.68
CA ALA A 170 -6.31 -3.62 -0.38
C ALA A 170 -7.05 -3.73 0.95
N SER A 171 -7.56 -4.93 1.28
CA SER A 171 -8.22 -5.19 2.57
C SER A 171 -7.26 -5.32 3.75
N GLY A 172 -5.97 -5.50 3.49
CA GLY A 172 -4.98 -5.86 4.50
C GLY A 172 -5.13 -7.28 5.06
N GLU A 173 -5.89 -8.17 4.39
CA GLU A 173 -5.88 -9.62 4.70
C GLU A 173 -4.46 -10.17 4.55
N HIS A 174 -3.77 -9.77 3.48
CA HIS A 174 -2.35 -10.03 3.28
C HIS A 174 -1.56 -8.71 3.37
N ILE A 175 -0.40 -8.73 4.03
CA ILE A 175 0.45 -7.55 4.19
C ILE A 175 1.73 -7.68 3.36
N ALA A 176 1.80 -6.97 2.23
CA ALA A 176 2.97 -6.83 1.36
C ALA A 176 4.27 -6.44 2.04
N ALA A 177 5.37 -7.03 1.57
CA ALA A 177 6.74 -6.67 1.90
C ALA A 177 7.59 -6.58 0.62
N PHE A 178 8.60 -5.72 0.62
CA PHE A 178 9.53 -5.57 -0.51
C PHE A 178 10.91 -6.14 -0.15
N CYS A 179 11.21 -7.31 -0.71
CA CYS A 179 12.33 -8.15 -0.32
C CYS A 179 13.55 -7.96 -1.23
N LEU A 180 14.19 -6.78 -1.20
CA LEU A 180 15.38 -6.49 -2.00
C LEU A 180 16.69 -6.77 -1.27
N THR A 181 16.91 -6.08 -0.15
CA THR A 181 18.18 -6.04 0.60
C THR A 181 18.62 -7.41 1.12
N GLU A 182 19.92 -7.68 1.02
CA GLU A 182 20.59 -8.90 1.50
C GLU A 182 21.71 -8.55 2.48
N PRO A 183 22.24 -9.51 3.27
CA PRO A 183 23.34 -9.24 4.20
C PRO A 183 24.57 -8.62 3.54
N ALA A 184 24.81 -8.95 2.27
CA ALA A 184 25.95 -8.44 1.49
C ALA A 184 25.57 -7.32 0.49
N SER A 185 24.28 -6.95 0.39
CA SER A 185 23.78 -6.06 -0.68
C SER A 185 22.75 -5.07 -0.16
N GLY A 186 23.20 -3.83 0.04
CA GLY A 186 22.36 -2.68 0.42
C GLY A 186 22.27 -1.66 -0.71
N SER A 187 23.10 -0.62 -0.67
CA SER A 187 23.15 0.44 -1.69
C SER A 187 23.49 -0.11 -3.08
N ASP A 188 24.35 -1.12 -3.15
CA ASP A 188 24.61 -1.87 -4.40
C ASP A 188 23.58 -2.99 -4.58
N ALA A 189 22.38 -2.61 -5.02
CA ALA A 189 21.29 -3.55 -5.26
C ALA A 189 21.58 -4.52 -6.42
N ALA A 190 22.53 -4.21 -7.32
CA ALA A 190 22.89 -5.10 -8.42
C ALA A 190 23.73 -6.30 -7.94
N SER A 191 24.31 -6.22 -6.74
CA SER A 191 25.15 -7.28 -6.15
C SER A 191 24.41 -8.41 -5.45
N ILE A 192 23.07 -8.46 -5.54
CA ILE A 192 22.26 -9.50 -4.88
C ILE A 192 22.71 -10.92 -5.26
N ARG A 193 22.64 -11.82 -4.29
CA ARG A 193 23.07 -13.22 -4.42
C ARG A 193 21.90 -14.20 -4.44
N SER A 194 20.68 -13.78 -4.05
CA SER A 194 19.48 -14.59 -4.24
C SER A 194 19.36 -15.06 -5.69
N ARG A 195 19.07 -16.35 -5.88
CA ARG A 195 18.91 -16.96 -7.19
C ARG A 195 17.51 -17.53 -7.37
N ALA A 196 17.00 -17.42 -8.58
CA ALA A 196 15.82 -18.10 -9.06
C ALA A 196 16.24 -19.07 -10.17
N THR A 197 16.08 -20.36 -9.94
CA THR A 197 16.38 -21.40 -10.94
C THR A 197 15.08 -21.99 -11.43
N LEU A 198 14.85 -21.98 -12.75
CA LEU A 198 13.67 -22.59 -13.34
C LEU A 198 13.70 -24.11 -13.09
N SER A 199 12.58 -24.67 -12.63
CA SER A 199 12.43 -26.10 -12.38
C SER A 199 12.63 -26.92 -13.66
N GLU A 200 12.98 -28.20 -13.51
CA GLU A 200 13.17 -29.12 -14.65
C GLU A 200 11.92 -29.23 -15.53
N ASP A 201 10.73 -29.19 -14.90
CA ASP A 201 9.43 -29.22 -15.59
C ASP A 201 9.01 -27.87 -16.19
N LYS A 202 9.81 -26.80 -15.98
CA LYS A 202 9.59 -25.43 -16.44
C LYS A 202 8.28 -24.79 -15.96
N LYS A 203 7.70 -25.26 -14.85
CA LYS A 203 6.43 -24.73 -14.31
C LYS A 203 6.62 -23.70 -13.20
N HIS A 204 7.75 -23.70 -12.50
CA HIS A 204 7.98 -22.83 -11.36
C HIS A 204 9.47 -22.47 -11.21
N TYR A 205 9.76 -21.49 -10.35
CA TYR A 205 11.12 -21.14 -9.98
C TYR A 205 11.44 -21.62 -8.56
N ILE A 206 12.62 -22.21 -8.39
CA ILE A 206 13.19 -22.54 -7.08
C ILE A 206 14.00 -21.33 -6.62
N LEU A 207 13.55 -20.68 -5.55
CA LEU A 207 14.18 -19.49 -4.98
C LEU A 207 15.13 -19.88 -3.84
N ASN A 208 16.38 -19.44 -3.91
CA ASN A 208 17.38 -19.66 -2.85
C ASN A 208 18.10 -18.36 -2.50
N GLY A 209 18.12 -18.02 -1.22
CA GLY A 209 18.85 -16.88 -0.67
C GLY A 209 18.26 -16.39 0.65
N SER A 210 18.85 -15.35 1.20
CA SER A 210 18.43 -14.74 2.47
C SER A 210 18.28 -13.23 2.31
N LYS A 211 17.18 -12.67 2.81
CA LYS A 211 16.93 -11.22 2.82
C LYS A 211 17.19 -10.65 4.21
N SER A 212 17.77 -9.45 4.26
CA SER A 212 18.04 -8.77 5.53
C SER A 212 16.79 -8.05 6.03
N GLN A 213 16.52 -8.18 7.33
CA GLN A 213 15.35 -7.57 7.99
C GLN A 213 15.42 -6.05 8.12
N GLY A 214 16.55 -5.41 7.80
CA GLY A 214 16.71 -3.96 7.92
C GLY A 214 15.63 -3.12 7.22
N PRO A 215 15.02 -3.62 6.12
CA PRO A 215 13.80 -3.03 5.57
C PRO A 215 12.70 -4.05 5.18
N CYS A 216 12.66 -5.27 5.73
CA CYS A 216 11.44 -6.12 5.67
C CYS A 216 10.42 -5.57 6.68
N MET A 217 9.94 -4.36 6.42
CA MET A 217 9.28 -3.47 7.40
C MET A 217 7.81 -3.83 7.66
N SER A 218 7.43 -5.11 7.53
CA SER A 218 6.10 -5.53 7.95
C SER A 218 6.05 -5.91 9.43
N GLY A 219 7.10 -6.49 10.04
CA GLY A 219 7.18 -6.90 11.47
C GLY A 219 6.13 -7.94 11.93
N LEU A 220 4.89 -7.73 11.53
CA LEU A 220 3.82 -8.67 11.29
C LEU A 220 4.29 -9.71 10.28
N ARG A 221 4.02 -10.99 10.61
CA ARG A 221 4.14 -12.12 9.69
C ARG A 221 3.67 -11.71 8.31
N SER A 222 4.62 -11.42 7.41
CA SER A 222 4.33 -11.27 6.00
C SER A 222 4.10 -12.68 5.49
N ASP A 223 2.83 -13.07 5.37
CA ASP A 223 2.45 -14.32 4.69
C ASP A 223 2.63 -14.09 3.18
N TRP A 224 3.88 -14.08 2.73
CA TRP A 224 4.23 -14.03 1.31
C TRP A 224 4.95 -15.30 0.90
N GLN A 225 4.17 -16.17 0.28
CA GLN A 225 4.68 -17.06 -0.73
C GLN A 225 4.50 -16.35 -2.07
N LEU A 226 5.52 -15.60 -2.49
CA LEU A 226 5.57 -14.98 -3.81
C LEU A 226 5.85 -16.10 -4.82
N GLU A 227 4.80 -16.86 -5.15
CA GLU A 227 4.80 -17.83 -6.23
C GLU A 227 4.80 -17.01 -7.53
N LEU A 228 6.01 -16.73 -8.03
CA LEU A 228 6.21 -16.20 -9.37
C LEU A 228 5.83 -17.30 -10.36
N ASP A 229 4.52 -17.47 -10.57
CA ASP A 229 3.98 -18.21 -11.71
C ASP A 229 4.49 -17.49 -12.97
N GLY A 230 5.54 -18.04 -13.56
CA GLY A 230 6.11 -17.59 -14.81
C GLY A 230 5.16 -17.89 -15.96
N GLN A 231 4.05 -17.16 -16.05
CA GLN A 231 3.19 -17.19 -17.23
C GLN A 231 3.88 -16.41 -18.34
N ARG A 232 4.34 -17.15 -19.36
CA ARG A 232 4.86 -16.62 -20.63
C ARG A 232 3.86 -15.60 -21.21
N GLN A 233 4.35 -14.40 -21.55
CA GLN A 233 3.83 -13.71 -22.72
C GLN A 233 4.40 -14.41 -23.96
N SER A 234 3.52 -15.03 -24.73
CA SER A 234 3.81 -15.55 -26.07
C SER A 234 3.86 -14.42 -27.09
#